data_AF-A0A2S9GG84-F1
#
_entry.id   AF-A0A2S9GG84-F1
#
_cell.length_a   1.000
_cell.length_b   1.000
_cell.length_c   1.000
_cell.angle_alpha   90.00
_cell.angle_beta   90.00
_cell.angle_gamma   90.00
#
_symmetry.space_group_name_H-M   'P 1'
#
loop_
_entity.id
_entity.type
_entity.pdbx_description
1 polymer ?
#
loop_
_entity_poly.entity_id
_entity_poly.type
_entity_poly.pdbx_seq_one_letter_code
_entity_poly.pdbx_strand_id
1 'polypeptide(L)'
;VVTGDITQVDLPGGAASGLRAAMRILDGVGDIHFAELTSADVVRHRLVAEIVDAYERAEVRSDDQLMNRAQRRSTGAGRPRR
;
A
#
# COMPACT_ATOMS: atom_id res chain seq x y z
N VAL A 1 4.58 10.28 -23.92
CA VAL A 1 3.84 9.74 -22.76
C VAL A 1 4.81 8.89 -21.95
N VAL A 2 4.92 9.15 -20.65
CA VAL A 2 5.72 8.36 -19.70
C VAL A 2 4.74 7.68 -18.75
N THR A 3 4.94 6.40 -18.46
CA THR A 3 4.08 5.61 -17.56
C THR A 3 4.95 4.96 -16.50
N GLY A 4 4.45 4.84 -15.26
CA GLY A 4 5.14 4.15 -14.19
C GLY A 4 4.30 4.07 -12.91
N ASP A 5 4.75 3.24 -11.97
CA ASP A 5 4.15 3.11 -10.63
C ASP A 5 4.95 3.98 -9.64
N ILE A 6 4.26 4.93 -9.00
CA ILE A 6 4.84 5.85 -8.02
C ILE A 6 5.30 5.15 -6.73
N THR A 7 4.79 3.95 -6.46
CA THR A 7 5.12 3.13 -5.28
C THR A 7 6.37 2.29 -5.47
N GLN A 8 6.83 2.11 -6.71
CA GLN A 8 7.98 1.29 -7.04
C GLN A 8 9.30 1.99 -6.63
N VAL A 9 10.06 1.32 -5.77
CA VAL A 9 11.35 1.77 -5.24
C VAL A 9 12.39 0.68 -5.50
N ASP A 10 12.84 0.61 -6.75
CA ASP A 10 13.76 -0.46 -7.20
C ASP A 10 15.24 -0.12 -7.00
N LEU A 11 15.54 0.97 -6.30
CA LEU A 11 16.91 1.45 -6.13
C LEU A 11 17.56 0.88 -4.86
N PRO A 12 18.82 0.43 -4.94
CA PRO A 12 19.56 -0.03 -3.78
C PRO A 12 19.66 1.08 -2.72
N GLY A 13 19.55 0.69 -1.44
CA GLY A 13 19.72 1.62 -0.31
C GLY A 13 18.47 2.42 0.08
N GLY A 14 17.28 2.08 -0.43
CA GLY A 14 16.03 2.75 -0.06
C GLY A 14 15.91 4.17 -0.60
N ALA A 15 16.58 4.45 -1.72
CA ALA A 15 16.53 5.76 -2.35
C ALA A 15 15.10 6.12 -2.76
N ALA A 16 14.76 7.42 -2.72
CA ALA A 16 13.44 7.89 -3.11
C ALA A 16 13.11 7.52 -4.57
N SER A 17 11.84 7.23 -4.86
CA SER A 17 11.36 6.94 -6.22
C SER A 17 11.75 8.06 -7.19
N GLY A 18 12.41 7.68 -8.29
CA GLY A 18 12.78 8.62 -9.36
C GLY A 18 11.57 9.29 -10.01
N LEU A 19 10.44 8.56 -10.10
CA LEU A 19 9.19 9.12 -10.62
C LEU A 19 8.63 10.19 -9.69
N ARG A 20 8.65 9.96 -8.37
CA ARG A 20 8.29 11.00 -7.38
C ARG A 20 9.19 12.23 -7.46
N ALA A 21 10.48 12.04 -7.71
CA ALA A 21 11.40 13.16 -7.88
C ALA A 21 11.09 13.96 -9.16
N ALA A 22 10.87 13.27 -10.28
CA ALA A 22 10.51 13.90 -11.55
C ALA A 22 9.19 14.70 -11.43
N MET A 23 8.16 14.14 -10.79
CA MET A 23 6.88 14.84 -10.58
C MET A 23 7.06 16.15 -9.81
N ARG A 24 7.90 16.18 -8.76
CA ARG A 24 8.21 17.42 -8.03
C ARG A 24 9.00 18.43 -8.86
N ILE A 25 9.97 17.98 -9.65
CA ILE A 25 10.85 18.86 -10.43
C ILE A 25 10.08 19.52 -11.58
N LEU A 26 9.14 18.78 -12.16
CA LEU A 26 8.37 19.21 -13.33
C LEU A 26 7.02 19.85 -12.95
N ASP A 27 6.76 20.02 -11.65
CA ASP A 27 5.58 20.72 -11.16
C ASP A 27 5.56 22.18 -11.66
N GLY A 28 4.42 22.63 -12.17
CA GLY A 28 4.24 23.97 -12.74
C GLY A 28 4.77 24.18 -14.17
N VAL A 29 5.33 23.16 -14.83
CA VAL A 29 5.71 23.26 -16.26
C VAL A 29 4.44 23.22 -17.12
N GLY A 30 4.12 24.32 -17.81
CA GLY A 30 2.82 24.52 -18.48
C GLY A 30 2.45 23.50 -19.57
N ASP A 31 3.43 22.84 -20.18
CA ASP A 31 3.22 21.82 -21.23
C ASP A 31 3.32 20.38 -20.70
N ILE A 32 3.28 20.18 -19.37
CA ILE A 32 3.33 18.86 -18.73
C ILE A 32 2.02 18.62 -17.98
N HIS A 33 1.41 17.45 -18.22
CA HIS A 33 0.24 16.98 -17.51
C HIS A 33 0.57 15.69 -16.76
N PHE A 34 0.15 15.62 -15.50
CA PHE A 34 0.20 14.40 -14.68
C PHE A 34 -1.17 13.75 -14.62
N ALA A 35 -1.29 12.55 -15.20
CA ALA A 35 -2.46 11.71 -15.10
C ALA A 35 -2.21 10.62 -14.04
N GLU A 36 -2.77 10.79 -12.85
CA GLU A 36 -2.73 9.77 -11.80
C GLU A 36 -3.89 8.80 -11.98
N LEU A 37 -3.58 7.51 -12.07
CA LEU A 37 -4.56 6.44 -12.15
C LEU A 37 -4.65 5.73 -10.81
N THR A 38 -5.88 5.40 -10.42
CA THR A 38 -6.19 4.68 -9.19
C THR A 38 -6.65 3.27 -9.49
N SER A 39 -6.86 2.46 -8.45
CA SER A 39 -7.45 1.13 -8.59
C SER A 39 -8.82 1.12 -9.28
N ALA A 40 -9.56 2.25 -9.23
CA ALA A 40 -10.86 2.42 -9.87
C ALA A 40 -10.75 2.57 -11.39
N ASP A 41 -9.61 3.02 -11.90
CA ASP A 41 -9.37 3.25 -13.33
C ASP A 41 -8.89 1.97 -14.04
N VAL A 42 -8.65 0.89 -13.28
CA VAL A 42 -8.13 -0.38 -13.81
C VAL A 42 -9.27 -1.34 -14.12
N VAL A 43 -9.52 -1.56 -15.40
CA VAL A 43 -10.41 -2.62 -15.88
C VAL A 43 -9.67 -3.96 -15.78
N ARG A 44 -10.11 -4.80 -14.85
CA ARG A 44 -9.56 -6.15 -14.63
C ARG A 44 -10.51 -7.19 -15.17
N HIS A 45 -9.95 -8.27 -15.71
CA HIS A 45 -10.75 -9.46 -16.01
C HIS A 45 -11.37 -10.01 -14.73
N ARG A 46 -12.62 -10.50 -14.79
CA ARG A 46 -13.41 -10.98 -13.63
C ARG A 46 -12.61 -11.89 -12.70
N LEU A 47 -11.92 -12.88 -13.27
CA LEU A 47 -11.09 -13.83 -12.51
C LEU A 47 -9.92 -13.15 -11.76
N VAL A 48 -9.29 -12.14 -12.38
CA VAL A 48 -8.16 -11.43 -11.75
C VAL A 48 -8.64 -10.63 -10.56
N ALA A 49 -9.82 -9.98 -10.67
CA ALA A 49 -10.44 -9.30 -9.53
C ALA A 49 -10.75 -10.29 -8.39
N GLU A 50 -11.36 -11.44 -8.70
CA GLU A 50 -11.65 -12.48 -7.69
C GLU A 50 -10.40 -12.99 -6.98
N ILE A 51 -9.29 -13.14 -7.70
CA ILE A 51 -7.99 -13.53 -7.14
C ILE A 51 -7.48 -12.44 -6.19
N VAL A 52 -7.47 -11.17 -6.62
CA VAL A 52 -7.00 -10.04 -5.79
C VAL A 52 -7.82 -9.93 -4.50
N ASP A 53 -9.15 -9.97 -4.59
CA ASP A 53 -10.03 -9.89 -3.42
C ASP A 53 -9.79 -11.07 -2.45
N ALA A 54 -9.43 -12.25 -2.96
CA ALA A 54 -9.12 -13.40 -2.11
C ALA A 54 -7.83 -13.21 -1.29
N TYR A 55 -6.81 -12.57 -1.88
CA TYR A 55 -5.58 -12.20 -1.17
C TYR A 55 -5.83 -11.09 -0.16
N GLU A 56 -6.57 -10.04 -0.51
CA GLU A 56 -6.90 -8.96 0.43
C GLU A 56 -7.64 -9.49 1.67
N ARG A 57 -8.62 -10.39 1.48
CA ARG A 57 -9.30 -11.06 2.60
C ARG A 57 -8.37 -11.95 3.44
N ALA A 58 -7.32 -12.51 2.84
CA ALA A 58 -6.35 -13.32 3.58
C ALA A 58 -5.47 -12.44 4.48
N GLU A 59 -4.97 -11.32 3.95
CA GLU A 59 -4.12 -10.35 4.67
C GLU A 59 -4.86 -9.72 5.86
N VAL A 60 -6.13 -9.30 5.70
CA VAL A 60 -6.94 -8.74 6.80
C VAL A 60 -7.12 -9.74 7.95
N ARG A 61 -7.35 -11.02 7.63
CA ARG A 61 -7.50 -12.06 8.66
C ARG A 61 -6.22 -12.31 9.43
N SER A 62 -5.05 -12.23 8.79
CA SER A 62 -3.77 -12.34 9.50
C SER A 62 -3.56 -11.17 10.47
N ASP A 63 -3.84 -9.94 10.03
CA ASP A 63 -3.69 -8.75 10.87
C ASP A 63 -4.65 -8.76 12.06
N ASP A 64 -5.92 -9.11 11.85
CA ASP A 64 -6.91 -9.27 12.93
C ASP A 64 -6.50 -10.34 13.95
N GLN A 65 -5.91 -11.45 13.50
CA GLN A 65 -5.40 -12.48 14.40
C GLN A 65 -4.20 -12.01 15.22
N LEU A 66 -3.32 -11.20 14.63
CA LEU A 66 -2.18 -10.60 15.33
C LEU A 66 -2.66 -9.57 16.37
N MET A 67 -3.60 -8.70 16.01
CA MET A 67 -4.19 -7.71 16.91
C MET A 67 -4.91 -8.35 18.10
N ASN A 68 -5.72 -9.39 17.85
CA ASN A 68 -6.41 -10.14 18.92
C ASN A 68 -5.43 -10.80 19.89
N ARG A 69 -4.29 -11.28 19.41
CA ARG A 69 -3.24 -11.88 20.26
C ARG A 69 -2.51 -10.83 21.10
N ALA A 70 -2.28 -9.63 20.55
CA ALA A 70 -1.67 -8.51 21.27
C ALA A 70 -2.60 -7.99 22.38
N GLN A 71 -3.89 -7.82 22.10
CA GLN A 71 -4.89 -7.39 23.10
C GLN A 71 -5.04 -8.35 24.28
N ARG A 72 -5.03 -9.68 24.02
CA ARG A 72 -5.07 -10.70 25.08
C ARG A 72 -3.85 -10.67 25.99
N ARG A 73 -2.68 -10.23 25.50
CA ARG A 73 -1.47 -10.09 26.30
C ARG A 73 -1.51 -8.85 27.20
N SER A 74 -2.08 -7.73 26.75
CA SER A 74 -2.19 -6.51 27.56
C SER A 74 -3.21 -6.61 28.69
N THR A 75 -4.33 -7.34 28.49
CA THR A 75 -5.36 -7.50 29.53
C THR A 75 -5.05 -8.58 30.57
N GLY A 76 -3.97 -9.37 30.38
CA GLY A 76 -3.56 -10.45 31.29
C GLY A 76 -2.55 -10.06 32.38
N ALA A 77 -1.96 -8.86 32.32
CA ALA A 77 -0.95 -8.39 33.26
C ALA A 77 -1.57 -7.51 34.36
N GLY A 78 -2.40 -8.09 35.23
CA GLY A 78 -3.04 -7.32 36.31
C GLY A 78 -3.88 -8.16 37.26
N ARG A 79 -3.24 -9.04 38.06
CA ARG A 79 -3.83 -9.47 39.34
C ARG A 79 -2.81 -9.24 40.45
N PRO A 80 -3.09 -8.37 41.43
CA PRO A 80 -2.19 -8.16 42.56
C PRO A 80 -2.26 -9.41 43.44
N ARG A 81 -1.10 -9.96 43.79
CA ARG A 81 -1.02 -10.97 44.84
C ARG A 81 -1.04 -10.24 46.18
N ARG A 82 -2.14 -10.45 46.91
CA ARG A 82 -2.25 -10.20 48.35
C ARG A 82 -1.16 -10.94 49.12
#